data_AF-A0A3E0G428-F1
#
_entry.id   AF-A0A3E0G428-F1
#
_cell.length_a   1.000
_cell.length_b   1.000
_cell.length_c   1.000
_cell.angle_alpha   90.00
_cell.angle_beta   90.00
_cell.angle_gamma   90.00
#
_symmetry.space_group_name_H-M   'P 1'
#
loop_
_entity.id
_entity.type
_entity.pdbx_description
1 polymer ?
#
loop_
_entity_poly.entity_id
_entity_poly.type
_entity_poly.pdbx_seq_one_letter_code
_entity_poly.pdbx_strand_id
1 'polypeptide(L)'
;MPAASTAVFDGYVAAKHLPGSPLDADSVRDYCSRVRQYLARLAVAVEAGAVDGDPLAEPASMATARSATTAPTRSPSPSALSTVNAHLTAVDDFYRHLGLGPANAKRHELPKTMFRMQALIRESSRGDH
;
A
#
# COMPACT_ATOMS: atom_id res chain seq x y z
N MET A 1 5.66 9.56 12.98
CA MET A 1 6.01 9.64 11.55
C MET A 1 6.74 10.96 11.32
N PRO A 2 7.85 10.99 10.56
CA PRO A 2 8.62 12.21 10.30
C PRO A 2 7.79 13.32 9.63
N ALA A 3 8.16 14.59 9.83
CA ALA A 3 7.40 15.74 9.31
C ALA A 3 7.28 15.76 7.77
N ALA A 4 8.36 15.42 7.06
CA ALA A 4 8.35 15.31 5.60
C ALA A 4 7.35 14.25 5.10
N SER A 5 7.29 13.09 5.77
CA SER A 5 6.31 12.03 5.49
C SER A 5 4.87 12.47 5.79
N THR A 6 4.66 13.36 6.77
CA THR A 6 3.33 13.91 7.09
C THR A 6 2.83 14.83 5.99
N ALA A 7 3.68 15.73 5.48
CA ALA A 7 3.29 16.65 4.42
C ALA A 7 2.86 15.92 3.13
N VAL A 8 3.61 14.91 2.70
CA VAL A 8 3.24 14.11 1.51
C VAL A 8 2.00 13.25 1.74
N PHE A 9 1.79 12.78 2.98
CA PHE A 9 0.58 12.02 3.34
C PHE A 9 -0.66 12.91 3.29
N ASP A 10 -0.59 14.12 3.85
CA ASP A 10 -1.71 15.06 3.89
C ASP A 10 -2.09 15.52 2.48
N GLY A 11 -1.10 15.77 1.61
CA GLY A 11 -1.33 16.08 0.19
C GLY A 11 -2.04 14.93 -0.54
N TYR A 12 -1.62 13.69 -0.27
CA TYR A 12 -2.25 12.50 -0.83
C TYR A 12 -3.69 12.31 -0.34
N VAL A 13 -3.94 12.48 0.96
CA VAL A 13 -5.30 12.42 1.55
C VAL A 13 -6.20 13.47 0.90
N ALA A 14 -5.74 14.72 0.83
CA ALA A 14 -6.49 15.80 0.20
C ALA A 14 -6.87 15.47 -1.26
N ALA A 15 -5.93 14.94 -2.04
CA ALA A 15 -6.17 14.55 -3.42
C ALA A 15 -7.23 13.45 -3.56
N LYS A 16 -7.28 12.47 -2.64
CA LYS A 16 -8.28 11.38 -2.67
C LYS A 16 -9.68 11.82 -2.30
N HIS A 17 -9.81 12.92 -1.54
CA HIS A 17 -11.09 13.50 -1.16
C HIS A 17 -11.63 14.55 -2.15
N LEU A 18 -10.91 14.82 -3.24
CA LEU A 18 -11.40 15.74 -4.27
C LEU A 18 -12.66 15.17 -4.96
N PRO A 19 -13.67 16.02 -5.22
CA PRO A 19 -14.86 15.62 -5.96
C PRO A 19 -14.48 15.14 -7.36
N GLY A 20 -15.06 14.01 -7.81
CA GLY A 20 -14.72 13.37 -9.07
C GLY A 20 -13.70 12.21 -8.96
N SER A 21 -13.23 11.91 -7.74
CA SER A 21 -12.49 10.67 -7.49
C SER A 21 -13.35 9.45 -7.84
N PRO A 22 -12.84 8.47 -8.61
CA PRO A 22 -13.57 7.24 -8.95
C PRO A 22 -13.68 6.26 -7.77
N LEU A 23 -13.04 6.54 -6.63
CA LEU A 23 -13.04 5.70 -5.45
C LEU A 23 -14.15 6.11 -4.48
N ASP A 24 -14.83 5.12 -3.92
CA ASP A 24 -15.78 5.32 -2.83
C ASP A 24 -15.06 5.68 -1.51
N ALA A 25 -15.82 6.19 -0.54
CA ALA A 25 -15.28 6.66 0.74
C ALA A 25 -14.57 5.56 1.55
N ASP A 26 -15.03 4.30 1.47
CA ASP A 26 -14.38 3.20 2.17
C ASP A 26 -13.06 2.83 1.49
N SER A 27 -13.03 2.79 0.16
CA SER A 27 -11.80 2.63 -0.62
C SER A 27 -10.77 3.73 -0.33
N VAL A 28 -11.20 4.99 -0.20
CA VAL A 28 -10.31 6.10 0.18
C VAL A 28 -9.73 5.89 1.58
N ARG A 29 -10.56 5.54 2.57
CA ARG A 29 -10.12 5.24 3.96
C ARG A 29 -9.09 4.11 3.97
N ASP A 30 -9.35 3.07 3.20
CA ASP A 30 -8.51 1.90 3.04
C ASP A 30 -7.12 2.25 2.47
N TYR A 31 -7.08 3.04 1.40
CA TYR A 31 -5.84 3.49 0.79
C TYR A 31 -5.04 4.37 1.76
N CYS A 32 -5.70 5.33 2.42
CA CYS A 32 -5.04 6.21 3.39
C CYS A 32 -4.45 5.41 4.57
N SER A 33 -5.20 4.44 5.11
CA SER A 33 -4.70 3.56 6.18
C SER A 33 -3.46 2.78 5.75
N ARG A 34 -3.47 2.20 4.56
CA ARG A 34 -2.36 1.41 4.02
C ARG A 34 -1.11 2.26 3.77
N VAL A 35 -1.28 3.49 3.24
CA VAL A 35 -0.18 4.44 3.01
C VAL A 35 0.40 4.92 4.34
N ARG A 36 -0.43 5.22 5.34
CA ARG A 36 0.05 5.60 6.68
C ARG A 36 0.90 4.49 7.32
N GLN A 37 0.46 3.24 7.24
CA GLN A 37 1.21 2.09 7.74
C GLN A 37 2.52 1.87 6.97
N TYR A 38 2.52 2.13 5.65
CA TYR A 38 3.73 2.11 4.85
C TYR A 38 4.74 3.17 5.30
N LEU A 39 4.32 4.43 5.45
CA LEU A 39 5.20 5.53 5.87
C LEU A 39 5.75 5.32 7.29
N ALA A 40 4.97 4.72 8.18
CA ALA A 40 5.46 4.32 9.51
C ALA A 40 6.59 3.28 9.43
N ARG A 41 6.45 2.25 8.58
CA ARG A 41 7.51 1.26 8.34
C ARG A 41 8.70 1.86 7.62
N LEU A 42 8.47 2.77 6.68
CA LEU A 42 9.52 3.47 5.94
C LEU A 42 10.40 4.27 6.89
N ALA A 43 9.80 5.00 7.82
CA ALA A 43 10.55 5.73 8.84
C ALA A 43 11.47 4.79 9.62
N VAL A 44 10.98 3.64 10.08
CA VAL A 44 11.82 2.63 10.78
C VAL A 44 12.96 2.12 9.88
N ALA A 45 12.70 1.88 8.59
CA ALA A 45 13.73 1.40 7.66
C ALA A 45 14.81 2.45 7.38
N VAL A 46 14.44 3.73 7.25
CA VAL A 46 15.37 4.84 7.07
C VAL A 46 16.23 5.04 8.32
N GLU A 47 15.63 5.05 9.52
CA GLU A 47 16.37 5.14 10.78
C GLU A 47 17.33 3.96 10.99
N ALA A 48 16.98 2.77 10.49
CA ALA A 48 17.84 1.59 10.52
C ALA A 48 18.95 1.60 9.45
N GLY A 49 19.02 2.62 8.58
CA GLY A 49 19.98 2.68 7.47
C GLY A 49 19.75 1.62 6.39
N ALA A 50 18.53 1.08 6.29
CA ALA A 50 18.19 0.05 5.30
C ALA A 50 17.81 0.64 3.93
N VAL A 51 17.71 1.96 3.82
CA VAL A 51 17.37 2.70 2.60
C VAL A 51 18.34 3.86 2.45
N ASP A 52 19.11 3.85 1.36
CA ASP A 52 19.95 4.96 0.96
C ASP A 52 19.18 5.98 0.11
N GLY A 53 19.42 7.27 0.32
CA GLY A 53 18.76 8.38 -0.41
C GLY A 53 17.37 8.75 0.12
N ASP A 54 16.64 9.59 -0.61
CA ASP A 54 15.26 9.99 -0.24
C ASP A 54 14.22 9.15 -1.00
N PRO A 55 13.59 8.14 -0.37
CA PRO A 55 12.61 7.28 -1.02
C PRO A 55 11.26 7.95 -1.33
N LEU A 56 11.06 9.21 -0.95
CA LEU A 56 9.87 10.01 -1.26
C LEU A 56 10.13 11.05 -2.35
N ALA A 57 11.39 11.27 -2.74
CA ALA A 57 11.78 12.21 -3.79
C ALA A 57 12.61 11.56 -4.92
N GLU A 58 13.26 10.43 -4.66
CA GLU A 58 14.19 9.77 -5.57
C GLU A 58 13.65 8.42 -6.07
N PRO A 59 13.44 8.25 -7.39
CA PRO A 59 12.99 6.98 -7.96
C PRO A 59 13.94 5.82 -7.66
N ALA A 60 15.24 6.08 -7.52
CA ALA A 60 16.25 5.05 -7.25
C ALA A 60 16.09 4.42 -5.86
N SER A 61 15.76 5.22 -4.84
CA SER A 61 15.57 4.78 -3.45
C SER A 61 14.22 4.12 -3.21
N MET A 62 13.23 4.40 -4.07
CA MET A 62 11.88 3.86 -3.99
C MET A 62 11.81 2.32 -4.02
N ALA A 63 12.61 1.70 -4.89
CA ALA A 63 12.61 0.24 -5.03
C ALA A 63 13.11 -0.45 -3.75
N THR A 64 14.22 0.05 -3.20
CA THR A 64 14.81 -0.42 -1.94
C THR A 64 13.85 -0.22 -0.77
N ALA A 65 13.25 0.97 -0.66
CA ALA A 65 12.25 1.29 0.36
C ALA A 65 11.03 0.37 0.31
N ARG A 66 10.51 0.09 -0.89
CA ARG A 66 9.38 -0.84 -1.07
C ARG A 66 9.77 -2.25 -0.64
N SER A 67 10.95 -2.73 -1.03
CA SER A 67 11.44 -4.05 -0.63
C SER A 67 11.59 -4.16 0.90
N ALA A 68 12.28 -3.20 1.52
CA ALA A 68 12.54 -3.18 2.96
C ALA A 68 11.27 -3.14 3.81
N THR A 69 10.22 -2.45 3.34
CA THR A 69 8.98 -2.28 4.10
C THR A 69 7.94 -3.37 3.85
N THR A 70 7.99 -4.07 2.71
CA THR A 70 6.97 -5.05 2.30
C THR A 70 7.42 -6.51 2.36
N ALA A 71 8.68 -6.77 2.73
CA ALA A 71 9.21 -8.12 2.87
C ALA A 71 8.31 -8.98 3.80
N PRO A 72 7.74 -10.09 3.31
CA PRO A 72 6.92 -10.96 4.15
C PRO A 72 7.80 -11.68 5.18
N THR A 73 7.34 -11.70 6.43
CA THR A 73 7.88 -12.60 7.44
C THR A 73 7.45 -14.03 7.09
N ARG A 74 8.37 -14.83 6.54
CA ARG A 74 8.33 -16.27 6.18
C ARG A 74 6.93 -16.94 6.06
N SER A 75 6.65 -17.45 4.85
CA SER A 75 5.48 -18.29 4.47
C SER A 75 4.10 -17.66 4.73
N PRO A 76 3.70 -16.64 3.95
CA PRO A 76 2.37 -16.05 4.07
C PRO A 76 1.27 -17.03 3.63
N SER A 77 0.16 -17.03 4.36
CA SER A 77 -1.08 -17.66 3.91
C SER A 77 -1.63 -16.95 2.65
N PRO A 78 -2.50 -17.59 1.85
CA PRO A 78 -3.13 -16.96 0.70
C PRO A 78 -3.88 -15.65 1.02
N SER A 79 -4.53 -15.57 2.18
CA SER A 79 -5.17 -14.32 2.64
C SER A 79 -4.15 -13.23 2.96
N ALA A 80 -2.98 -13.60 3.49
CA ALA A 80 -1.89 -12.66 3.71
C ALA A 80 -1.32 -12.13 2.38
N LEU A 81 -1.24 -12.95 1.33
CA LEU A 81 -0.84 -12.48 -0.01
C LEU A 81 -1.83 -11.47 -0.60
N SER A 82 -3.13 -11.68 -0.44
CA SER A 82 -4.16 -10.72 -0.87
C SER A 82 -3.99 -9.37 -0.16
N THR A 83 -3.79 -9.39 1.16
CA THR A 83 -3.51 -8.19 1.96
C THR A 83 -2.23 -7.49 1.53
N VAL A 84 -1.14 -8.24 1.28
CA VAL A 84 0.12 -7.68 0.76
C VAL A 84 -0.11 -7.01 -0.59
N ASN A 85 -0.85 -7.63 -1.50
CA ASN A 85 -1.16 -7.05 -2.81
C ASN A 85 -2.03 -5.78 -2.70
N ALA A 86 -2.97 -5.72 -1.74
CA ALA A 86 -3.76 -4.53 -1.46
C ALA A 86 -2.87 -3.38 -0.93
N HIS A 87 -1.93 -3.68 -0.03
CA HIS A 87 -0.92 -2.70 0.42
C HIS A 87 -0.04 -2.23 -0.74
N LEU A 88 0.47 -3.15 -1.55
CA LEU A 88 1.32 -2.84 -2.70
C LEU A 88 0.61 -1.95 -3.72
N THR A 89 -0.70 -2.14 -3.91
CA THR A 89 -1.52 -1.31 -4.81
C THR A 89 -1.69 0.11 -4.26
N ALA A 90 -1.99 0.26 -2.96
CA ALA A 90 -2.11 1.58 -2.35
C ALA A 90 -0.78 2.36 -2.35
N VAL A 91 0.35 1.68 -2.09
CA VAL A 91 1.68 2.30 -2.13
C VAL A 91 2.09 2.71 -3.55
N ASP A 92 1.75 1.90 -4.55
CA ASP A 92 2.00 2.21 -5.95
C ASP A 92 1.15 3.40 -6.45
N ASP A 93 -0.11 3.49 -6.02
CA ASP A 93 -0.96 4.66 -6.26
C ASP A 93 -0.40 5.93 -5.58
N PHE A 94 0.08 5.83 -4.34
CA PHE A 94 0.76 6.93 -3.65
C PHE A 94 2.01 7.40 -4.40
N TYR A 95 2.85 6.50 -4.90
CA TYR A 95 4.03 6.88 -5.68
C TYR A 95 3.71 7.53 -7.04
N ARG A 96 2.61 7.13 -7.69
CA ARG A 96 2.09 7.85 -8.85
C ARG A 96 1.66 9.27 -8.50
N HIS A 97 1.01 9.46 -7.34
CA HIS A 97 0.63 10.79 -6.87
C HIS A 97 1.85 11.70 -6.64
N LEU A 98 2.97 11.14 -6.18
CA LEU A 98 4.24 11.87 -6.04
C LEU A 98 4.94 12.18 -7.37
N GLY A 99 4.42 11.72 -8.51
CA GLY A 99 5.07 11.92 -9.81
C GLY A 99 6.28 11.01 -10.05
N LEU A 100 6.55 10.05 -9.15
CA LEU A 100 7.69 9.12 -9.25
C LEU A 100 7.41 7.91 -10.17
N GLY A 101 6.18 7.82 -10.70
CA GLY A 101 5.74 6.74 -11.58
C GLY A 101 5.50 5.40 -10.84
N PRO A 102 5.04 4.35 -11.53
CA PRO A 102 4.94 3.03 -10.93
C PRO A 102 6.35 2.47 -10.68
N ALA A 103 6.60 1.96 -9.47
CA ALA A 103 7.74 1.07 -9.25
C ALA A 103 7.52 -0.12 -10.16
N ASN A 104 8.45 -0.39 -11.07
CA ASN A 104 8.38 -1.53 -11.98
C ASN A 104 8.59 -2.86 -11.22
N ALA A 105 7.71 -3.18 -10.27
CA ALA A 105 7.77 -4.32 -9.38
C ALA A 105 6.73 -5.35 -9.82
N LYS A 106 7.20 -6.53 -10.21
CA LYS A 106 6.36 -7.68 -10.54
C LYS A 106 5.40 -7.97 -9.38
N ARG A 107 4.09 -7.86 -9.61
CA ARG A 107 3.04 -8.30 -8.68
C ARG A 107 3.25 -9.78 -8.37
N HIS A 108 3.10 -10.19 -7.11
CA HIS A 108 3.12 -11.60 -6.77
C HIS A 108 1.93 -12.29 -7.45
N GLU A 109 2.21 -13.30 -8.28
CA GLU A 109 1.18 -14.12 -8.90
C GLU A 109 0.38 -14.83 -7.79
N LEU A 110 -0.93 -14.54 -7.74
CA LEU A 110 -1.84 -15.31 -6.92
C LEU A 110 -2.04 -16.68 -7.60
N PRO A 111 -2.02 -17.81 -6.86
CA PRO A 111 -2.43 -19.08 -7.43
C PRO A 111 -3.87 -18.98 -7.94
N LYS A 112 -4.09 -19.40 -9.20
CA LYS A 112 -5.34 -19.24 -9.98
C LYS A 112 -6.60 -19.86 -9.35
N THR A 113 -6.47 -20.58 -8.24
CA THR A 113 -7.56 -21.30 -7.56
C THR A 113 -8.45 -20.40 -6.69
N MET A 114 -8.06 -19.15 -6.41
CA MET A 114 -8.76 -18.26 -5.48
C MET A 114 -9.97 -17.48 -6.02
N PHE A 115 -10.38 -17.69 -7.28
CA PHE A 115 -11.61 -17.07 -7.80
C PHE A 115 -12.90 -17.72 -7.29
N ARG A 116 -12.85 -18.92 -6.66
CA ARG A 116 -14.06 -19.63 -6.20
C ARG A 116 -14.42 -19.43 -4.73
N MET A 117 -13.54 -18.88 -3.89
CA MET A 117 -13.79 -18.73 -2.44
C MET A 117 -14.21 -17.33 -1.99
N GLN A 118 -13.92 -16.26 -2.75
CA GLN A 118 -14.29 -14.90 -2.34
C GLN A 118 -15.78 -14.56 -2.52
N ALA A 119 -16.51 -15.33 -3.34
CA ALA A 119 -17.96 -15.20 -3.46
C ALA A 119 -18.72 -15.75 -2.23
N LEU A 120 -18.15 -16.73 -1.51
CA LEU A 120 -18.79 -17.36 -0.35
C LEU A 120 -18.58 -16.61 0.97
N ILE A 121 -17.48 -15.85 1.10
CA ILE A 121 -17.18 -15.13 2.36
C ILE A 121 -17.98 -13.82 2.46
N ARG A 122 -18.38 -13.21 1.32
CA ARG A 122 -19.18 -11.98 1.32
C ARG A 122 -20.69 -12.21 1.56
N GLU A 123 -21.18 -13.44 1.37
CA GLU A 123 -22.60 -13.77 1.51
C GLU A 123 -22.98 -14.27 2.93
N SER A 124 -22.02 -14.77 3.73
CA SER A 124 -22.27 -15.25 5.09
C SER A 124 -22.36 -14.17 6.18
N SER A 125 -22.09 -12.89 5.86
CA SER A 125 -22.10 -11.80 6.86
C SER A 125 -23.38 -10.96 6.86
N ARG A 126 -24.43 -11.39 6.14
CA ARG A 126 -25.71 -10.67 6.00
C ARG A 126 -26.90 -11.46 6.57
N GLY A 127 -26.69 -12.11 7.71
CA GLY A 127 -27.75 -12.80 8.45
C GLY A 127 -27.27 -13.21 9.82
N ASP A 128 -27.23 -12.25 10.76
CA ASP A 128 -27.69 -12.43 12.14
C ASP A 128 -27.55 -11.09 12.90
N HIS A 129 -28.67 -10.37 13.05
CA HIS A 129 -29.10 -9.60 14.23
C HIS A 129 -30.46 -8.96 13.97
#